data_AF-A0A957GZ40-F1
#
_entry.id   AF-A0A957GZ40-F1
#
_cell.length_a   1.000
_cell.length_b   1.000
_cell.length_c   1.000
_cell.angle_alpha   90.00
_cell.angle_beta   90.00
_cell.angle_gamma   90.00
#
_symmetry.space_group_name_H-M   'P 1'
#
loop_
_entity.id
_entity.type
_entity.pdbx_description
1 polymer ?
#
loop_
_entity_poly.entity_id
_entity_poly.type
_entity_poly.pdbx_seq_one_letter_code
_entity_poly.pdbx_strand_id
1 'polypeptide(L)'
;MSRREQLLAQLAGEIRAGLGAGILRVGIDGVDGAGKSCFAAELAHALAPAPLICASVDGFHNPRARRYARGRGSPAGFYHDSYNYAGLKAALLDPLSPGGNRRYRTAIFDHEQD
;
A
#
# COMPACT_ATOMS: atom_id res chain seq x y z
N MET A 1 -17.66 -22.09 -6.00
CA MET A 1 -16.68 -21.00 -5.89
C MET A 1 -16.27 -20.54 -7.28
N SER A 2 -16.26 -19.24 -7.51
CA SER A 2 -15.74 -18.63 -8.73
C SER A 2 -14.21 -18.79 -8.82
N ARG A 3 -13.64 -18.65 -10.02
CA ARG A 3 -12.19 -18.65 -10.23
C ARG A 3 -11.49 -17.57 -9.39
N ARG A 4 -12.14 -16.43 -9.19
CA ARG A 4 -11.63 -15.32 -8.36
C ARG A 4 -11.54 -15.70 -6.89
N GLU A 5 -12.60 -16.32 -6.35
CA GLU A 5 -12.61 -16.80 -4.96
C GLU A 5 -11.54 -17.86 -4.70
N GLN A 6 -11.33 -18.78 -5.65
CA GLN A 6 -10.28 -19.80 -5.56
C GLN A 6 -8.88 -19.18 -5.51
N LEU A 7 -8.61 -18.19 -6.36
CA LEU A 7 -7.34 -17.47 -6.36
C LEU A 7 -7.11 -16.74 -5.02
N LEU A 8 -8.12 -16.03 -4.52
CA LEU A 8 -8.02 -15.32 -3.24
C LEU A 8 -7.75 -16.28 -2.08
N ALA A 9 -8.44 -17.43 -2.04
CA ALA A 9 -8.24 -18.45 -1.03
C ALA A 9 -6.82 -19.05 -1.11
N GLN A 10 -6.32 -19.33 -2.31
CA GLN A 10 -4.95 -19.82 -2.52
C GLN A 10 -3.92 -18.80 -2.02
N LEU A 11 -4.02 -17.54 -2.44
CA LEU A 11 -3.09 -16.49 -2.02
C LEU A 11 -3.15 -16.25 -0.50
N ALA A 12 -4.34 -16.29 0.09
CA ALA A 12 -4.48 -16.20 1.54
C ALA A 12 -3.76 -17.37 2.25
N GLY A 13 -3.82 -18.58 1.70
CA GLY A 13 -3.07 -19.74 2.18
C GLY A 13 -1.56 -19.54 2.10
N GLU A 14 -1.05 -19.08 0.96
CA GLU A 14 0.38 -18.80 0.75
C GLU A 14 0.90 -17.71 1.68
N ILE A 15 0.14 -16.61 1.85
CA ILE A 15 0.48 -15.53 2.78
C ILE A 15 0.52 -16.05 4.22
N ARG A 16 -0.47 -16.84 4.64
CA ARG A 16 -0.50 -17.43 5.99
C ARG A 16 0.69 -18.37 6.22
N ALA A 17 1.06 -19.18 5.23
CA ALA A 17 2.21 -20.07 5.32
C ALA A 17 3.55 -19.31 5.40
N GLY A 18 3.63 -18.11 4.80
CA GLY A 18 4.80 -17.24 4.88
C GLY A 18 4.93 -16.42 6.17
N LEU A 19 3.96 -16.49 7.09
CA LEU A 19 4.03 -15.79 8.38
C LEU A 19 5.09 -16.42 9.28
N GLY A 20 6.23 -15.74 9.41
CA GLY A 20 7.27 -16.05 10.40
C GLY A 20 7.15 -15.23 11.69
N ALA A 21 8.26 -15.10 12.41
CA ALA A 21 8.34 -14.19 13.55
C ALA A 21 8.40 -12.72 13.06
N GLY A 22 7.27 -12.00 13.11
CA GLY A 22 7.22 -10.58 12.78
C GLY A 22 5.99 -10.17 11.98
N ILE A 23 6.16 -9.16 11.12
CA ILE A 23 5.11 -8.63 10.25
C ILE A 23 5.49 -8.97 8.80
N LEU A 24 4.68 -9.81 8.16
CA LEU A 24 4.79 -10.06 6.73
C LEU A 24 4.23 -8.86 5.96
N ARG A 25 5.02 -8.36 5.00
CA ARG A 25 4.64 -7.21 4.15
C ARG A 25 4.35 -7.74 2.75
N VAL A 26 3.17 -7.41 2.24
CA VAL A 26 2.70 -7.84 0.90
C VAL A 26 2.41 -6.60 0.08
N GLY A 27 3.05 -6.49 -1.09
CA GLY A 27 2.80 -5.41 -2.05
C GLY A 27 1.78 -5.86 -3.10
N ILE A 28 0.81 -5.00 -3.41
CA ILE A 28 -0.14 -5.18 -4.51
C ILE A 28 0.11 -4.06 -5.50
N ASP A 29 0.67 -4.40 -6.66
CA ASP A 29 1.04 -3.45 -7.70
C ASP A 29 0.31 -3.75 -9.02
N GLY A 30 0.24 -2.74 -9.89
CA GLY A 30 -0.48 -2.77 -11.15
C GLY A 30 -0.79 -1.37 -11.65
N VAL A 31 -1.18 -1.26 -12.91
CA VAL A 31 -1.51 0.03 -13.53
C VAL A 31 -2.75 0.68 -12.90
N ASP A 32 -2.92 1.99 -13.12
CA ASP A 32 -4.10 2.71 -12.64
C ASP A 32 -5.38 2.14 -13.28
N GLY A 33 -6.45 2.05 -12.48
CA GLY A 33 -7.69 1.43 -12.90
C GLY A 33 -7.69 -0.11 -12.96
N ALA A 34 -6.57 -0.80 -12.65
CA ALA A 34 -6.51 -2.27 -12.66
C ALA A 34 -7.33 -2.96 -11.55
N GLY A 35 -7.96 -2.21 -10.64
CA GLY A 35 -8.77 -2.76 -9.55
C GLY A 35 -7.97 -3.18 -8.31
N LYS A 36 -6.73 -2.70 -8.14
CA LYS A 36 -5.85 -3.01 -6.99
C LYS A 36 -6.54 -2.83 -5.64
N SER A 37 -7.26 -1.73 -5.45
CA SER A 37 -7.96 -1.43 -4.20
C SER A 37 -9.08 -2.43 -3.90
N CYS A 38 -9.82 -2.87 -4.93
CA CYS A 38 -10.85 -3.90 -4.80
C CYS A 38 -10.22 -5.26 -4.46
N PHE A 39 -9.16 -5.63 -5.18
CA PHE A 39 -8.42 -6.86 -4.91
C PHE A 39 -7.82 -6.90 -3.49
N ALA A 40 -7.25 -5.78 -3.02
CA ALA A 40 -6.72 -5.66 -1.67
C ALA A 40 -7.80 -5.86 -0.59
N ALA A 41 -8.99 -5.28 -0.80
CA ALA A 41 -10.12 -5.43 0.12
C ALA A 41 -10.63 -6.88 0.18
N GLU A 42 -10.78 -7.52 -0.98
CA GLU A 42 -11.19 -8.93 -1.05
C GLU A 42 -10.15 -9.88 -0.44
N LEU A 43 -8.86 -9.64 -0.68
CA LEU A 43 -7.79 -10.43 -0.09
C LEU A 43 -7.73 -10.24 1.44
N ALA A 44 -7.94 -9.01 1.92
CA ALA A 44 -8.05 -8.74 3.35
C ALA A 44 -9.23 -9.51 3.97
N HIS A 45 -10.36 -9.60 3.28
CA HIS A 45 -11.50 -10.41 3.70
C HIS A 45 -11.14 -11.91 3.78
N ALA A 46 -10.43 -12.45 2.78
CA ALA A 46 -9.97 -13.83 2.79
C ALA A 46 -8.91 -14.13 3.88
N LEU A 47 -8.18 -13.11 4.34
CA LEU A 47 -7.20 -13.21 5.42
C LEU A 47 -7.82 -13.06 6.83
N ALA A 48 -9.06 -12.62 6.95
CA ALA A 48 -9.74 -12.50 8.24
C ALA A 48 -9.82 -13.85 8.98
N PRO A 49 -9.83 -13.86 10.33
CA PRO A 49 -9.77 -12.71 11.24
C PRO A 49 -8.34 -12.25 11.62
N ALA A 50 -7.32 -12.52 10.78
CA ALA A 50 -5.95 -12.16 11.12
C ALA A 50 -5.78 -10.65 11.37
N PRO A 51 -4.88 -10.22 12.27
CA PRO A 51 -4.50 -8.81 12.39
C PRO A 51 -3.86 -8.33 11.08
N LEU A 52 -4.47 -7.33 10.45
CA LEU A 52 -4.05 -6.81 9.15
C LEU A 52 -3.80 -5.30 9.22
N ILE A 53 -2.79 -4.85 8.48
CA ILE A 53 -2.51 -3.44 8.25
C ILE A 53 -2.64 -3.21 6.75
N CYS A 54 -3.64 -2.42 6.34
CA CYS A 54 -3.84 -2.02 4.95
C CYS A 54 -3.43 -0.55 4.78
N ALA A 55 -2.57 -0.27 3.81
CA ALA A 55 -2.14 1.07 3.46
C ALA A 55 -2.00 1.19 1.94
N SER A 56 -2.28 2.37 1.40
CA SER A 56 -2.01 2.73 0.01
C SER A 56 -0.90 3.78 -0.02
N VAL A 57 -0.11 3.80 -1.09
CA VAL A 57 0.82 4.90 -1.38
C VAL A 57 0.10 6.25 -1.51
N ASP A 58 -1.21 6.24 -1.78
CA ASP A 58 -2.04 7.45 -1.90
C ASP A 58 -2.07 8.30 -0.63
N GLY A 59 -1.92 7.69 0.55
CA GLY A 59 -1.79 8.38 1.84
C GLY A 59 -0.44 9.04 2.08
N PHE A 60 0.46 8.99 1.10
CA PHE A 60 1.82 9.48 1.15
C PHE A 60 2.15 10.34 -0.07
N HIS A 61 1.17 11.01 -0.65
CA HIS A 61 1.43 11.99 -1.72
C HIS A 61 2.29 13.16 -1.23
N ASN A 62 3.02 13.78 -2.16
CA ASN A 62 3.56 15.11 -1.94
C ASN A 62 2.47 16.19 -2.13
N PRO A 63 2.63 17.38 -1.52
CA PRO A 63 1.76 18.52 -1.80
C PRO A 63 1.73 18.90 -3.29
N ARG A 64 0.62 19.47 -3.76
CA ARG A 64 0.40 19.94 -5.14
C ARG A 64 1.54 20.81 -5.65
N ALA A 65 2.05 21.70 -4.81
CA ALA A 65 3.18 22.58 -5.13
C ALA A 65 4.41 21.80 -5.61
N ARG A 66 4.68 20.62 -5.03
CA ARG A 66 5.77 19.73 -5.45
C ARG A 66 5.38 18.85 -6.64
N ARG A 67 4.18 18.26 -6.62
CA ARG A 67 3.69 17.37 -7.70
C ARG A 67 3.65 18.06 -9.06
N TYR A 68 3.28 19.34 -9.08
CA TYR A 68 3.08 20.11 -10.31
C TYR A 68 4.21 21.08 -10.63
N ALA A 69 5.35 21.01 -9.92
CA ALA A 69 6.50 21.87 -10.16
C ALA A 69 7.04 21.77 -11.59
N ARG A 70 6.85 20.63 -12.26
CA ARG A 70 7.24 20.38 -13.66
C ARG A 70 6.10 20.58 -14.66
N GLY A 71 4.97 21.14 -14.23
CA GLY A 71 3.74 21.26 -14.99
C GLY A 71 2.76 20.11 -14.73
N ARG A 72 1.47 20.43 -14.68
CA ARG A 72 0.39 19.51 -14.29
C ARG A 72 0.27 18.25 -15.17
N GLY A 73 0.63 18.36 -16.44
CA GLY A 73 0.60 17.25 -17.41
C GLY A 73 1.93 16.53 -17.59
N SER A 74 2.96 16.81 -16.78
CA SER A 74 4.30 16.24 -16.96
C SER A 74 4.35 14.77 -16.54
N PRO A 75 4.65 13.83 -17.45
CA PRO A 75 4.81 12.41 -17.09
C PRO A 75 5.97 12.19 -16.12
N ALA A 76 7.05 12.97 -16.27
CA ALA A 76 8.18 12.95 -15.36
C ALA A 76 7.80 13.45 -13.96
N GLY A 77 6.96 14.50 -13.88
CA GLY A 77 6.40 14.97 -12.61
C GLY A 77 5.50 13.94 -11.96
N PHE A 78 4.62 13.29 -12.73
CA PHE A 78 3.77 12.21 -12.24
C PHE A 78 4.58 11.05 -11.65
N TYR A 79 5.64 10.61 -12.34
CA TYR A 79 6.44 9.48 -11.89
C TYR A 79 7.34 9.81 -10.68
N HIS A 80 8.01 10.96 -10.69
CA HIS A 80 9.02 11.28 -9.67
C HIS A 80 8.49 12.08 -8.49
N ASP A 81 7.44 12.89 -8.68
CA ASP A 81 7.04 13.90 -7.71
C ASP A 81 5.69 13.61 -7.04
N SER A 82 4.91 12.62 -7.51
CA SER A 82 3.60 12.29 -6.92
C SER A 82 3.69 11.85 -5.47
N TYR A 83 4.61 10.94 -5.15
CA TYR A 83 4.66 10.27 -3.85
C TYR A 83 5.89 10.67 -3.02
N ASN A 84 5.67 10.83 -1.72
CA ASN A 84 6.69 10.98 -0.70
C ASN A 84 7.16 9.61 -0.22
N TYR A 85 7.96 8.92 -1.03
CA TYR A 85 8.50 7.60 -0.67
C TYR A 85 9.37 7.62 0.59
N ALA A 86 10.05 8.74 0.88
CA ALA A 86 10.82 8.89 2.11
C ALA A 86 9.88 8.88 3.34
N GLY A 87 8.77 9.61 3.26
CA GLY A 87 7.72 9.61 4.29
C GLY A 87 7.04 8.25 4.46
N LEU A 88 6.74 7.56 3.35
CA LEU A 88 6.22 6.19 3.37
C LEU A 88 7.16 5.23 4.11
N LYS A 89 8.47 5.28 3.81
CA LYS A 89 9.46 4.44 4.49
C LYS A 89 9.52 4.74 5.99
N ALA A 90 9.75 6.01 6.33
CA ALA A 90 9.94 6.43 7.72
C ALA A 90 8.69 6.21 8.60
N ALA A 91 7.49 6.42 8.06
CA ALA A 91 6.26 6.37 8.84
C ALA A 91 5.56 5.01 8.81
N LEU A 92 5.76 4.18 7.78
CA LEU A 92 5.08 2.88 7.63
C LEU A 92 6.05 1.71 7.57
N LEU A 93 6.98 1.69 6.60
CA LEU A 93 7.77 0.50 6.31
C LEU A 93 8.87 0.23 7.34
N ASP A 94 9.57 1.25 7.81
CA ASP A 94 10.65 1.12 8.78
C ASP A 94 10.12 0.71 10.16
N PRO A 95 9.04 1.31 10.71
CA PRO A 95 8.44 0.86 11.97
C PRO A 95 7.91 -0.59 11.95
N LEU A 96 7.53 -1.10 10.77
CA LEU A 96 7.01 -2.46 10.55
C LEU A 96 8.09 -3.45 10.07
N SER A 97 9.34 -3.01 9.93
CA SER A 97 10.47 -3.88 9.59
C SER A 97 10.94 -4.69 10.82
N PRO A 98 11.74 -5.76 10.62
CA PRO A 98 12.40 -6.44 11.74
C PRO A 98 13.18 -5.44 12.61
N GLY A 99 12.96 -5.47 13.94
CA GLY A 99 13.55 -4.52 14.88
C GLY A 99 12.84 -3.15 14.95
N GLY A 100 11.81 -2.92 14.14
CA GLY A 100 11.00 -1.71 14.18
C GLY A 100 10.15 -1.61 15.47
N ASN A 101 9.79 -0.38 15.83
CA ASN A 101 9.08 -0.09 17.08
C ASN A 101 7.55 -0.27 17.00
N ARG A 102 7.01 -0.68 15.84
CA ARG A 102 5.58 -0.86 15.56
C ARG A 102 4.71 0.40 15.75
N ARG A 103 5.31 1.59 15.81
CA ARG A 103 4.60 2.88 15.81
C ARG A 103 4.53 3.40 14.38
N TYR A 104 3.51 2.95 13.65
CA TYR A 104 3.35 3.24 12.23
C TYR A 104 2.18 4.21 11.96
N ARG A 105 2.14 4.77 10.76
CA ARG A 105 1.01 5.51 10.20
C ARG A 105 0.71 4.98 8.80
N THR A 106 -0.56 4.75 8.49
CA THR A 106 -1.01 4.31 7.15
C THR A 106 -1.19 5.46 6.16
N ALA A 107 -1.16 6.70 6.65
CA ALA A 107 -1.14 7.92 5.86
C ALA A 107 -0.47 9.04 6.68
N ILE A 108 0.21 9.95 5.98
CA ILE A 108 0.78 11.19 6.54
C ILE A 108 0.32 12.44 5.78
N PHE A 109 -0.39 12.25 4.66
CA PHE A 109 -0.89 13.29 3.80
C PHE A 109 -2.22 12.88 3.19
N ASP A 110 -3.16 13.82 3.11
CA ASP A 110 -4.41 13.66 2.38
C ASP A 110 -4.36 14.56 1.14
N HIS A 111 -4.33 13.94 -0.03
CA HIS A 111 -4.20 14.64 -1.31
C HIS A 111 -5.54 15.10 -1.88
N GLU A 112 -6.66 14.66 -1.32
CA GLU A 112 -8.00 15.10 -1.71
C GLU A 112 -8.32 16.47 -1.08
N GLN A 113 -7.71 16.78 0.07
CA GLN A 113 -7.92 18.02 0.84
C GLN A 113 -6.88 19.13 0.56
N ASP A 114 -5.80 18.81 -0.14
CA ASP A 114 -4.82 19.75 -0.72
C ASP A 114 -5.32 20.25 -2.07
#